data_AF-N8REK2-F1
#
_entry.id   AF-N8REK2-F1
#
_cell.length_a   1.000
_cell.length_b   1.000
_cell.length_c   1.000
_cell.angle_alpha   90.00
_cell.angle_beta   90.00
_cell.angle_gamma   90.00
#
_symmetry.space_group_name_H-M   'P 1'
#
loop_
_entity.id
_entity.type
_entity.pdbx_description
1 polymer ?
#
loop_
_entity_poly.entity_id
_entity_poly.type
_entity_poly.pdbx_seq_one_letter_code
_entity_poly.pdbx_strand_id
1 'polypeptide(L)'
;MSELNSGDLFFEELHDQANLVPETQQNTIDHKIVIDEHIKRTSYVIIQHLRNVVSFQDKVKMPWGYHSRFIERLLHPEDKLIYKGKSQALFNDMNLARRKEHIVPMNYLMYELWRLIEEDNHTDQELSSLLQSHLGIAYITQDEAKRLDGKETGLKCAMPTGWHLGVDDPLDRLKAIGIVLFNDNGQEVKTLINV
;
A
#
# COMPACT_ATOMS: atom_id res chain seq x y z
N MET A 1 -13.87 -24.85 -53.81
CA MET A 1 -13.79 -25.38 -52.44
C MET A 1 -12.42 -25.06 -51.90
N SER A 2 -12.36 -24.67 -50.62
CA SER A 2 -11.21 -24.32 -49.77
C SER A 2 -10.35 -23.14 -50.23
N GLU A 3 -10.02 -22.13 -49.44
CA GLU A 3 -10.34 -21.72 -48.07
C GLU A 3 -9.81 -20.27 -48.06
N LEU A 4 -10.69 -19.26 -47.96
CA LEU A 4 -10.25 -17.88 -47.76
C LEU A 4 -10.30 -17.59 -46.26
N ASN A 5 -9.11 -17.26 -45.77
CA ASN A 5 -8.72 -17.05 -44.40
C ASN A 5 -9.61 -16.00 -43.72
N SER A 6 -10.29 -16.41 -42.64
CA SER A 6 -11.13 -15.57 -41.79
C SER A 6 -10.29 -14.80 -40.77
N GLY A 7 -9.37 -13.97 -41.27
CA GLY A 7 -8.69 -12.94 -40.49
C GLY A 7 -8.94 -11.60 -41.18
N ASP A 8 -9.20 -10.55 -40.42
CA ASP A 8 -9.30 -9.15 -40.86
C ASP A 8 -10.69 -8.60 -41.24
N LEU A 9 -11.72 -8.93 -40.46
CA LEU A 9 -12.98 -8.16 -40.49
C LEU A 9 -13.61 -8.04 -39.09
N PHE A 10 -12.95 -7.34 -38.16
CA PHE A 10 -13.61 -6.80 -36.95
C PHE A 10 -12.67 -5.83 -36.26
N PHE A 11 -12.48 -4.62 -36.80
CA PHE A 11 -12.06 -3.40 -36.07
C PHE A 11 -11.82 -2.28 -37.09
N GLU A 12 -12.87 -1.79 -37.73
CA GLU A 12 -12.93 -0.43 -38.28
C GLU A 12 -14.39 -0.11 -38.59
N GLU A 13 -14.76 1.16 -38.41
CA GLU A 13 -16.10 1.76 -38.61
C GLU A 13 -17.11 1.65 -37.45
N LEU A 14 -16.91 2.46 -36.40
CA LEU A 14 -18.01 3.18 -35.73
C LEU A 14 -17.49 4.54 -35.21
N HIS A 15 -17.17 5.45 -36.14
CA HIS A 15 -17.10 6.89 -35.90
C HIS A 15 -18.13 7.57 -36.80
N ASP A 16 -19.32 7.82 -36.25
CA ASP A 16 -20.05 9.09 -36.34
C ASP A 16 -21.52 8.86 -35.96
N GLN A 17 -21.84 9.11 -34.69
CA GLN A 17 -23.10 9.74 -34.29
C GLN A 17 -22.84 10.56 -33.02
N ALA A 18 -22.25 11.74 -33.22
CA ALA A 18 -22.33 12.82 -32.25
C ALA A 18 -23.78 13.35 -32.21
N ASN A 19 -24.64 12.64 -31.48
CA ASN A 19 -25.93 13.16 -31.06
C ASN A 19 -25.79 13.74 -29.66
N LEU A 20 -26.09 15.04 -29.58
CA LEU A 20 -26.19 15.89 -28.40
C LEU A 20 -26.99 15.18 -27.28
N VAL A 21 -26.27 14.71 -26.27
CA VAL A 21 -26.86 14.34 -24.97
C VAL A 21 -26.77 15.58 -24.08
N PRO A 22 -27.87 16.03 -23.45
CA PRO A 22 -27.84 17.16 -22.54
C PRO A 22 -26.91 16.87 -21.35
N GLU A 23 -26.04 17.82 -21.02
CA GLU A 23 -25.19 17.83 -19.82
C GLU A 23 -26.07 17.61 -18.58
N THR A 24 -26.22 16.36 -18.18
CA THR A 24 -26.89 15.96 -16.97
C THR A 24 -25.81 15.78 -15.91
N GLN A 25 -25.69 16.78 -15.04
CA GLN A 25 -24.97 16.77 -13.75
C GLN A 25 -23.88 15.70 -13.65
N GLN A 26 -22.66 16.04 -14.09
CA GLN A 26 -21.48 15.25 -13.82
C GLN A 26 -21.33 15.12 -12.30
N ASN A 27 -21.78 14.02 -11.73
CA ASN A 27 -21.57 13.67 -10.33
C ASN A 27 -20.07 13.45 -10.20
N THR A 28 -19.31 14.46 -9.78
CA THR A 28 -17.85 14.34 -9.69
C THR A 28 -17.51 13.38 -8.57
N ILE A 29 -17.19 12.14 -8.95
CA ILE A 29 -16.74 11.10 -8.03
C ILE A 29 -15.47 11.61 -7.36
N ASP A 30 -15.49 11.73 -6.04
CA ASP A 30 -14.27 11.92 -5.27
C ASP A 30 -13.44 10.63 -5.35
N HIS A 31 -12.42 10.65 -6.22
CA HIS A 31 -11.51 9.53 -6.43
C HIS A 31 -10.88 9.04 -5.12
N LYS A 32 -10.67 9.93 -4.14
CA LYS A 32 -10.10 9.55 -2.84
C LYS A 32 -11.03 8.61 -2.09
N ILE A 33 -12.33 8.91 -2.05
CA ILE A 33 -13.34 8.06 -1.39
C ILE A 33 -13.37 6.67 -2.03
N VAL A 34 -13.31 6.60 -3.36
CA VAL A 34 -13.32 5.33 -4.09
C VAL A 34 -12.04 4.52 -3.83
N ILE A 35 -10.88 5.19 -3.80
CA ILE A 35 -9.59 4.56 -3.48
C ILE A 35 -9.58 4.05 -2.04
N ASP A 36 -10.02 4.86 -1.07
CA ASP A 36 -10.06 4.47 0.35
C ASP A 36 -10.98 3.26 0.57
N GLU A 37 -12.14 3.22 -0.09
CA GLU A 37 -13.04 2.07 -0.04
C GLU A 37 -12.44 0.83 -0.73
N HIS A 38 -11.72 1.00 -1.85
CA HIS A 38 -10.98 -0.10 -2.47
C HIS A 38 -9.93 -0.68 -1.52
N ILE A 39 -9.12 0.18 -0.88
CA ILE A 39 -8.08 -0.25 0.08
C ILE A 39 -8.69 -0.96 1.27
N LYS A 40 -9.81 -0.45 1.80
CA LYS A 40 -10.55 -1.10 2.89
C LYS A 40 -10.98 -2.52 2.51
N ARG A 41 -11.63 -2.69 1.35
CA ARG A 41 -12.07 -4.01 0.87
C ARG A 41 -10.89 -4.94 0.60
N THR A 42 -9.84 -4.44 -0.03
CA THR A 42 -8.63 -5.21 -0.30
C THR A 42 -7.94 -5.65 0.99
N SER A 43 -7.87 -4.77 2.00
CA SER A 43 -7.32 -5.09 3.32
C SER A 43 -8.12 -6.20 4.00
N TYR A 44 -9.45 -6.17 3.91
CA TYR A 44 -10.29 -7.24 4.43
C TYR A 44 -10.01 -8.60 3.74
N VAL A 45 -9.91 -8.62 2.41
CA VAL A 45 -9.56 -9.84 1.66
C VAL A 45 -8.16 -10.35 2.02
N ILE A 46 -7.19 -9.46 2.22
CA ILE A 46 -5.85 -9.82 2.70
C ILE A 46 -5.94 -10.56 4.03
N ILE A 47 -6.65 -10.01 5.02
CA ILE A 47 -6.78 -10.65 6.34
C ILE A 47 -7.46 -12.02 6.23
N GLN A 48 -8.54 -12.14 5.46
CA GLN A 48 -9.19 -13.43 5.22
C GLN A 48 -8.24 -14.46 4.60
N HIS A 49 -7.42 -14.03 3.64
CA HIS A 49 -6.41 -14.91 3.06
C HIS A 49 -5.37 -15.34 4.10
N LEU A 50 -4.83 -14.42 4.90
CA LEU A 50 -3.86 -14.74 5.93
C LEU A 50 -4.42 -15.75 6.95
N ARG A 51 -5.66 -15.59 7.40
CA ARG A 51 -6.33 -16.59 8.25
C ARG A 51 -6.44 -17.96 7.61
N ASN A 52 -6.80 -18.00 6.34
CA ASN A 52 -6.86 -19.26 5.60
C ASN A 52 -5.47 -19.92 5.53
N VAL A 53 -4.40 -19.14 5.36
CA VAL A 53 -3.03 -19.66 5.38
C VAL A 53 -2.67 -20.18 6.77
N VAL A 54 -2.92 -19.44 7.85
CA VAL A 54 -2.67 -19.90 9.23
C VAL A 54 -3.39 -21.23 9.50
N SER A 55 -4.70 -21.27 9.24
CA SER A 55 -5.50 -22.50 9.42
C SER A 55 -5.02 -23.66 8.53
N PHE A 56 -4.57 -23.35 7.32
CA PHE A 56 -4.00 -24.35 6.41
C PHE A 56 -2.70 -24.92 6.97
N GLN A 57 -1.77 -24.08 7.39
CA GLN A 57 -0.48 -24.49 7.97
C GLN A 57 -0.69 -25.33 9.24
N ASP A 58 -1.66 -24.97 10.07
CA ASP A 58 -2.03 -25.75 11.25
C ASP A 58 -2.52 -27.16 10.91
N LYS A 59 -3.20 -27.33 9.77
CA LYS A 59 -3.70 -28.64 9.32
C LYS A 59 -2.61 -29.47 8.65
N VAL A 60 -1.79 -28.86 7.79
CA VAL A 60 -0.76 -29.57 7.02
C VAL A 60 0.57 -29.70 7.75
N LYS A 61 0.76 -28.97 8.86
CA LYS A 61 2.00 -28.91 9.66
C LYS A 61 3.24 -28.53 8.85
N MET A 62 3.06 -27.64 7.88
CA MET A 62 4.11 -27.15 6.98
C MET A 62 3.97 -25.63 6.80
N PRO A 63 5.07 -24.86 6.69
CA PRO A 63 5.05 -23.39 6.57
C PRO A 63 4.79 -22.94 5.12
N TRP A 64 3.65 -23.33 4.55
CA TRP A 64 3.30 -23.07 3.14
C TRP A 64 2.27 -21.94 2.97
N GLY A 65 2.25 -21.31 1.79
CA GLY A 65 1.24 -20.30 1.42
C GLY A 65 1.56 -18.87 1.85
N TYR A 66 2.75 -18.61 2.39
CA TYR A 66 3.21 -17.29 2.82
C TYR A 66 4.19 -16.65 1.82
N HIS A 67 4.06 -15.34 1.57
CA HIS A 67 5.06 -14.55 0.86
C HIS A 67 5.05 -13.08 1.33
N SER A 68 6.23 -12.52 1.64
CA SER A 68 6.35 -11.17 2.22
C SER A 68 5.84 -10.03 1.32
N ARG A 69 5.86 -10.22 -0.01
CA ARG A 69 5.32 -9.25 -0.99
C ARG A 69 3.86 -9.47 -1.39
N PHE A 70 3.13 -10.35 -0.71
CA PHE A 70 1.74 -10.65 -1.06
C PHE A 70 0.87 -9.38 -1.06
N ILE A 71 0.95 -8.59 0.01
CA ILE A 71 0.20 -7.34 0.17
C ILE A 71 0.54 -6.34 -0.94
N GLU A 72 1.83 -6.17 -1.28
CA GLU A 72 2.28 -5.24 -2.34
C GLU A 72 1.61 -5.51 -3.68
N ARG A 73 1.36 -6.79 -4.00
CA ARG A 73 0.74 -7.20 -5.27
C ARG A 73 -0.75 -6.84 -5.34
N LEU A 74 -1.43 -6.82 -4.20
CA LEU A 74 -2.85 -6.48 -4.12
C LEU A 74 -3.09 -4.96 -4.06
N LEU A 75 -2.05 -4.17 -3.75
CA LEU A 75 -2.11 -2.71 -3.65
C LEU A 75 -1.35 -2.02 -4.79
N HIS A 76 -1.28 -2.64 -5.96
CA HIS A 76 -0.64 -2.07 -7.15
C HIS A 76 -1.61 -1.17 -7.95
N PRO A 77 -1.18 0.02 -8.43
CA PRO A 77 0.09 0.68 -8.17
C PRO A 77 0.11 1.44 -6.84
N GLU A 78 1.10 1.17 -6.01
CA GLU A 78 1.19 1.73 -4.64
C GLU A 78 1.30 3.26 -4.64
N ASP A 79 1.94 3.83 -5.67
CA ASP A 79 2.07 5.28 -5.88
C ASP A 79 0.73 5.99 -6.10
N LYS A 80 -0.33 5.24 -6.39
CA LYS A 80 -1.69 5.77 -6.57
C LYS A 80 -2.62 5.42 -5.41
N LEU A 81 -2.38 4.29 -4.77
CA LEU A 81 -3.28 3.78 -3.73
C LEU A 81 -2.82 4.19 -2.33
N ILE A 82 -1.53 4.06 -2.01
CA ILE A 82 -1.02 4.18 -0.63
C ILE A 82 0.13 5.18 -0.49
N TYR A 83 0.28 6.11 -1.45
CA TYR A 83 1.28 7.16 -1.37
C TYR A 83 0.94 8.19 -0.28
N LYS A 84 1.93 8.52 0.56
CA LYS A 84 1.77 9.45 1.69
C LYS A 84 2.60 10.72 1.59
N GLY A 85 3.63 10.76 0.74
CA GLY A 85 4.46 11.95 0.56
C GLY A 85 5.91 11.66 0.19
N LYS A 86 6.71 12.71 0.15
CA LYS A 86 8.15 12.65 -0.11
C LYS A 86 8.94 13.31 1.02
N SER A 87 10.20 12.92 1.22
CA SER A 87 11.05 13.54 2.23
C SER A 87 11.28 15.02 1.95
N GLN A 88 11.53 15.81 2.99
CA GLN A 88 11.87 17.23 2.86
C GLN A 88 13.05 17.46 1.90
N ALA A 89 14.06 16.59 1.94
CA ALA A 89 15.21 16.67 1.03
C ALA A 89 14.78 16.56 -0.44
N LEU A 90 13.93 15.57 -0.77
CA LEU A 90 13.37 15.44 -2.12
C LEU A 90 12.40 16.56 -2.48
N PHE A 91 11.64 17.07 -1.51
CA PHE A 91 10.74 18.19 -1.73
C PHE A 91 11.51 19.46 -2.14
N ASN A 92 12.66 19.70 -1.51
CA ASN A 92 13.52 20.85 -1.79
C ASN A 92 14.34 20.69 -3.08
N ASP A 93 14.77 19.47 -3.41
CA ASP A 93 15.50 19.18 -4.65
C ASP A 93 15.01 17.87 -5.30
N MET A 94 14.18 18.04 -6.33
CA MET A 94 13.59 16.95 -7.10
C MET A 94 14.60 16.24 -8.02
N ASN A 95 15.83 16.75 -8.18
CA ASN A 95 16.88 16.10 -8.98
C ASN A 95 17.61 14.98 -8.22
N LEU A 96 17.43 14.91 -6.90
CA LEU A 96 18.03 13.86 -6.10
C LEU A 96 17.47 12.49 -6.48
N ALA A 97 18.33 11.47 -6.47
CA ALA A 97 17.92 10.11 -6.74
C ALA A 97 16.88 9.65 -5.70
N ARG A 98 15.65 9.38 -6.17
CA ARG A 98 14.53 8.96 -5.31
C ARG A 98 14.46 7.44 -5.13
N ARG A 99 14.00 7.03 -3.96
CA ARG A 99 13.72 5.65 -3.59
C ARG A 99 12.32 5.55 -3.02
N LYS A 100 11.54 4.59 -3.52
CA LYS A 100 10.25 4.24 -2.93
C LYS A 100 10.51 3.37 -1.71
N GLU A 101 9.93 3.75 -0.58
CA GLU A 101 10.10 3.08 0.71
C GLU A 101 8.72 2.87 1.34
N HIS A 102 8.47 1.66 1.86
CA HIS A 102 7.31 1.41 2.72
C HIS A 102 7.55 2.04 4.09
N ILE A 103 6.57 2.79 4.58
CA ILE A 103 6.71 3.50 5.85
C ILE A 103 6.82 2.50 7.00
N VAL A 104 5.89 1.55 7.07
CA VAL A 104 6.06 0.30 7.85
C VAL A 104 6.60 -0.77 6.91
N PRO A 105 7.73 -1.43 7.20
CA PRO A 105 8.26 -2.49 6.35
C PRO A 105 7.25 -3.61 6.14
N MET A 106 7.01 -4.02 4.89
CA MET A 106 5.95 -4.99 4.58
C MET A 106 6.16 -6.34 5.27
N ASN A 107 7.42 -6.77 5.43
CA ASN A 107 7.77 -7.98 6.16
C ASN A 107 7.42 -7.88 7.66
N TYR A 108 7.61 -6.70 8.26
CA TYR A 108 7.27 -6.44 9.67
C TYR A 108 5.76 -6.44 9.86
N LEU A 109 5.04 -5.73 8.98
CA LEU A 109 3.58 -5.66 9.00
C LEU A 109 2.96 -7.05 8.83
N MET A 110 3.46 -7.85 7.90
CA MET A 110 3.03 -9.24 7.71
C MET A 110 3.28 -10.11 8.94
N TYR A 111 4.45 -9.99 9.57
CA TYR A 111 4.78 -10.74 10.79
C TYR A 111 3.84 -10.38 11.95
N GLU A 112 3.60 -9.09 12.19
CA GLU A 112 2.71 -8.65 13.26
C GLU A 112 1.24 -9.05 13.02
N LEU A 113 0.75 -8.91 11.79
CA LEU A 113 -0.59 -9.39 11.44
C LEU A 113 -0.74 -10.89 11.65
N TRP A 114 0.30 -11.67 11.31
CA TRP A 114 0.31 -13.10 11.54
C TRP A 114 0.22 -13.43 13.02
N ARG A 115 1.05 -12.78 13.85
CA ARG A 115 1.02 -12.92 15.32
C ARG A 115 -0.37 -12.62 15.89
N LEU A 116 -0.98 -11.51 15.47
CA LEU A 116 -2.31 -11.12 15.93
C LEU A 116 -3.43 -12.08 15.48
N ILE A 117 -3.28 -12.73 14.32
CA ILE A 117 -4.19 -13.79 13.87
C ILE A 117 -4.04 -15.04 14.75
N GLU A 118 -2.81 -15.44 15.09
CA GLU A 118 -2.54 -16.60 15.95
C GLU A 118 -3.00 -16.39 17.40
N GLU A 119 -3.00 -15.15 17.90
CA GLU A 119 -3.55 -14.79 19.23
C GLU A 119 -5.07 -14.90 19.30
N ASP A 120 -5.76 -14.93 18.16
CA ASP A 120 -7.20 -15.14 17.97
C ASP A 120 -8.11 -14.25 18.87
N ASN A 121 -7.65 -13.03 19.13
CA ASN A 121 -8.34 -12.02 19.94
C ASN A 121 -8.84 -10.81 19.14
N HIS A 122 -8.65 -10.81 17.82
CA HIS A 122 -9.12 -9.76 16.92
C HIS A 122 -10.05 -10.35 15.86
N THR A 123 -11.02 -9.57 15.39
CA THR A 123 -11.86 -9.87 14.23
C THR A 123 -11.15 -9.52 12.92
N ASP A 124 -11.65 -10.06 11.80
CA ASP A 124 -11.13 -9.70 10.46
C ASP A 124 -11.28 -8.19 10.20
N GLN A 125 -12.38 -7.60 10.67
CA GLN A 125 -12.65 -6.18 10.53
C GLN A 125 -11.61 -5.34 11.28
N GLU A 126 -11.31 -5.65 12.54
CA GLU A 126 -10.30 -4.94 13.34
C GLU A 126 -8.93 -5.03 12.70
N LEU A 127 -8.50 -6.24 12.30
CA LEU A 127 -7.22 -6.44 11.63
C LEU A 127 -7.17 -5.72 10.27
N SER A 128 -8.28 -5.66 9.53
CA SER A 128 -8.33 -4.96 8.25
C SER A 128 -8.20 -3.44 8.40
N SER A 129 -8.82 -2.87 9.45
CA SER A 129 -8.68 -1.45 9.77
C SER A 129 -7.28 -1.11 10.27
N LEU A 130 -6.67 -2.01 11.04
CA LEU A 130 -5.29 -1.90 11.48
C LEU A 130 -4.31 -1.98 10.30
N LEU A 131 -4.49 -2.93 9.37
CA LEU A 131 -3.72 -2.98 8.13
C LEU A 131 -3.89 -1.66 7.33
N GLN A 132 -5.12 -1.22 7.10
CA GLN A 132 -5.42 -0.01 6.33
C GLN A 132 -4.70 1.24 6.88
N SER A 133 -4.70 1.43 8.20
CA SER A 133 -4.08 2.60 8.86
C SER A 133 -2.55 2.58 8.83
N HIS A 134 -1.93 1.41 8.64
CA HIS A 134 -0.47 1.25 8.64
C HIS A 134 0.12 1.07 7.25
N LEU A 135 -0.73 1.05 6.20
CA LEU A 135 -0.29 1.07 4.81
C LEU A 135 0.17 2.47 4.41
N GLY A 136 1.39 2.54 3.87
CA GLY A 136 1.91 3.78 3.33
C GLY A 136 3.24 3.56 2.62
N ILE A 137 3.43 4.24 1.49
CA ILE A 137 4.74 4.44 0.89
C ILE A 137 5.11 5.93 0.92
N ALA A 138 6.40 6.18 0.95
CA ALA A 138 6.97 7.50 0.73
C ALA A 138 8.11 7.43 -0.29
N TYR A 139 8.40 8.57 -0.91
CA TYR A 139 9.66 8.75 -1.61
C TYR A 139 10.69 9.39 -0.68
N ILE A 140 11.86 8.78 -0.55
CA ILE A 140 13.00 9.31 0.18
C ILE A 140 14.22 9.37 -0.75
N THR A 141 15.23 10.16 -0.41
CA THR A 141 16.49 10.19 -1.16
C THR A 141 17.22 8.85 -1.03
N GLN A 142 18.09 8.56 -1.99
CA GLN A 142 18.97 7.39 -1.94
C GLN A 142 19.84 7.34 -0.69
N ASP A 143 20.27 8.49 -0.15
CA ASP A 143 21.10 8.54 1.05
C ASP A 143 20.27 8.38 2.33
N GLU A 144 19.06 8.93 2.37
CA GLU A 144 18.08 8.62 3.42
C GLU A 144 17.79 7.12 3.49
N ALA A 145 17.55 6.47 2.35
CA ALA A 145 17.34 5.03 2.28
C ALA A 145 18.56 4.24 2.80
N LYS A 146 19.79 4.66 2.46
CA LYS A 146 21.01 4.01 2.99
C LYS A 146 21.13 4.15 4.51
N ARG A 147 20.79 5.30 5.09
CA ARG A 147 20.80 5.50 6.55
C ARG A 147 19.75 4.64 7.24
N LEU A 148 18.55 4.55 6.65
CA LEU A 148 17.46 3.70 7.14
C LEU A 148 17.84 2.21 7.11
N ASP A 149 18.53 1.80 6.04
CA ASP A 149 19.06 0.44 5.86
C ASP A 149 20.34 0.15 6.67
N GLY A 150 20.93 1.19 7.26
CA GLY A 150 22.17 1.14 8.02
C GLY A 150 22.09 0.18 9.20
N LYS A 151 23.17 -0.56 9.46
CA LYS A 151 23.21 -1.54 10.56
C LYS A 151 23.08 -0.87 11.93
N GLU A 152 23.50 0.39 12.01
CA GLU A 152 23.45 1.24 13.19
C GLU A 152 22.02 1.62 13.62
N THR A 153 21.07 1.65 12.69
CA THR A 153 19.66 1.94 13.00
C THR A 153 18.86 0.67 13.21
N GLY A 154 19.17 -0.40 12.44
CA GLY A 154 18.42 -1.65 12.47
C GLY A 154 17.00 -1.55 11.87
N LEU A 155 16.67 -0.42 11.23
CA LEU A 155 15.30 -0.10 10.80
C LEU A 155 14.98 -0.60 9.38
N LYS A 156 15.91 -1.22 8.67
CA LYS A 156 15.68 -1.77 7.31
C LYS A 156 14.38 -2.58 7.19
N CYS A 157 14.17 -3.47 8.15
CA CYS A 157 13.09 -4.46 8.13
C CYS A 157 12.29 -4.48 9.44
N ALA A 158 12.45 -3.44 10.27
CA ALA A 158 11.89 -3.34 11.61
C ALA A 158 11.37 -1.94 11.90
N MET A 159 10.56 -1.85 12.95
CA MET A 159 10.12 -0.58 13.56
C MET A 159 11.03 -0.24 14.76
N PRO A 160 10.95 1.00 15.30
CA PRO A 160 11.67 1.36 16.52
C PRO A 160 11.42 0.40 17.69
N THR A 161 12.38 0.29 18.61
CA THR A 161 12.23 -0.57 19.79
C THR A 161 11.04 -0.14 20.63
N GLY A 162 10.17 -1.10 20.97
CA GLY A 162 8.95 -0.84 21.73
C GLY A 162 7.79 -0.27 20.92
N TRP A 163 7.89 -0.22 19.59
CA TRP A 163 6.80 0.15 18.70
C TRP A 163 5.79 -1.00 18.57
N HIS A 164 4.50 -0.70 18.68
CA HIS A 164 3.39 -1.66 18.62
C HIS A 164 2.40 -1.34 17.52
N LEU A 165 2.07 -2.36 16.72
CA LEU A 165 1.09 -2.25 15.66
C LEU A 165 -0.30 -1.94 16.23
N GLY A 166 -0.97 -0.92 15.68
CA GLY A 166 -2.29 -0.48 16.15
C GLY A 166 -2.25 0.55 17.29
N VAL A 167 -1.07 0.88 17.82
CA VAL A 167 -0.89 1.88 18.89
C VAL A 167 -0.03 3.03 18.43
N ASP A 168 1.16 2.73 17.92
CA ASP A 168 2.19 3.71 17.61
C ASP A 168 2.12 4.18 16.15
N ASP A 169 2.61 5.40 15.87
CA ASP A 169 2.47 6.03 14.56
C ASP A 169 3.40 5.34 13.53
N PRO A 170 2.89 4.94 12.34
CA PRO A 170 3.73 4.45 11.25
C PRO A 170 4.93 5.34 10.94
N LEU A 171 4.81 6.66 11.08
CA LEU A 171 5.89 7.60 10.77
C LEU A 171 7.08 7.51 11.73
N ASP A 172 6.93 6.86 12.89
CA ASP A 172 7.98 6.81 13.91
C ASP A 172 9.27 6.17 13.38
N ARG A 173 9.17 5.23 12.43
CA ARG A 173 10.35 4.67 11.75
C ARG A 173 11.16 5.72 10.99
N LEU A 174 10.49 6.62 10.27
CA LEU A 174 11.14 7.68 9.51
C LEU A 174 11.65 8.80 10.45
N LYS A 175 10.85 9.16 11.46
CA LYS A 175 11.20 10.15 12.49
C LYS A 175 12.44 9.73 13.27
N ALA A 176 12.61 8.43 13.54
CA ALA A 176 13.77 7.89 14.26
C ALA A 176 15.12 8.20 13.60
N ILE A 177 15.14 8.50 12.30
CA ILE A 177 16.35 8.89 11.56
C ILE A 177 16.28 10.31 10.98
N GLY A 178 15.35 11.13 11.47
CA GLY A 178 15.21 12.53 11.11
C GLY A 178 14.63 12.78 9.70
N ILE A 179 13.87 11.84 9.14
CA ILE A 179 13.16 12.05 7.87
C ILE A 179 11.80 12.67 8.16
N VAL A 180 11.55 13.85 7.59
CA VAL A 180 10.26 14.56 7.62
C VAL A 180 9.59 14.42 6.27
N LEU A 181 8.32 14.01 6.25
CA LEU A 181 7.54 13.84 5.02
C LEU A 181 6.68 15.08 4.73
N PHE A 182 6.59 15.41 3.45
CA PHE A 182 5.71 16.45 2.90
C PHE A 182 4.75 15.83 1.89
N ASN A 183 3.47 16.18 1.98
CA ASN A 183 2.47 15.80 1.00
C ASN A 183 2.60 16.64 -0.29
N ASP A 184 1.78 16.33 -1.30
CA ASP A 184 1.83 17.03 -2.59
C ASP A 184 1.43 18.51 -2.50
N ASN A 185 0.76 18.92 -1.41
CA ASN A 185 0.42 20.32 -1.14
C ASN A 185 1.54 21.07 -0.38
N GLY A 186 2.69 20.43 -0.15
CA GLY A 186 3.80 21.02 0.60
C GLY A 186 3.53 21.16 2.10
N GLN A 187 2.59 20.39 2.64
CA GLN A 187 2.33 20.33 4.08
C GLN A 187 3.04 19.15 4.71
N GLU A 188 3.63 19.36 5.87
CA GLU A 188 4.25 18.30 6.67
C GLU A 188 3.20 17.26 7.09
N VAL A 189 3.53 15.98 6.89
CA VAL A 189 2.74 14.85 7.36
C VAL A 189 3.19 14.50 8.78
N LYS A 190 2.39 14.89 9.78
CA LYS A 190 2.75 14.74 11.20
C LYS A 190 2.42 13.37 11.79
N THR A 191 1.35 12.75 11.28
CA THR A 191 0.86 11.43 11.70
C THR A 191 0.18 10.74 10.52
N LEU A 192 0.21 9.41 10.51
CA LEU A 192 -0.62 8.58 9.61
C LEU A 192 -1.79 7.89 10.32
N ILE A 193 -1.84 7.94 11.65
CA ILE A 193 -3.01 7.52 12.41
C ILE A 193 -4.04 8.64 12.33
N ASN A 194 -5.22 8.32 11.80
CA ASN A 194 -6.38 9.19 11.89
C ASN A 194 -6.85 9.18 13.35
N VAL A 195 -6.74 10.34 14.02
CA VAL A 195 -7.33 10.59 15.34
C VAL A 195 -8.80 10.97 15.18
#